data_AF-X1M7D2-F1
#
_entry.id   AF-X1M7D2-F1
#
_cell.length_a   1.000
_cell.length_b   1.000
_cell.length_c   1.000
_cell.angle_alpha   90.00
_cell.angle_beta   90.00
_cell.angle_gamma   90.00
#
_symmetry.space_group_name_H-M   'P 1'
#
loop_
_entity.id
_entity.type
_entity.pdbx_description
1 polymer ?
#
loop_
_entity_poly.entity_id
_entity_poly.type
_entity_poly.pdbx_seq_one_letter_code
_entity_poly.pdbx_strand_id
1 'polypeptide(L)'
;RREGSPFGKREEEATESFEFEKRLAVEKQVRDHLAEVEHALDKFEKGTYGLCDSCGQPIATDRLEALPQASLCVNCKAKNAKGRPSPG
;
A
#
# COMPACT_ATOMS: atom_id res chain seq x y z
N ARG A 1 39.14 -31.43 0.42
CA ARG A 1 38.45 -30.15 0.70
C ARG A 1 37.60 -29.83 -0.53
N ARG A 2 36.28 -30.06 -0.48
CA ARG A 2 35.37 -29.86 -1.62
C ARG A 2 35.08 -28.36 -1.68
N GLU A 3 35.78 -27.64 -2.55
CA GLU A 3 35.48 -26.22 -2.80
C GLU A 3 34.08 -26.14 -3.42
N GLY A 4 33.22 -25.32 -2.81
CA GLY A 4 31.83 -25.16 -3.22
C GLY A 4 31.72 -24.83 -4.70
N SER A 5 30.70 -25.39 -5.35
CA SER A 5 30.39 -25.15 -6.76
C SER A 5 30.38 -23.65 -7.06
N PRO A 6 31.10 -23.16 -8.09
CA PRO A 6 31.11 -21.74 -8.48
C PRO A 6 29.72 -21.17 -8.81
N PHE A 7 28.74 -22.04 -9.08
CA PHE A 7 27.39 -21.65 -9.50
C PHE A 7 26.43 -21.39 -8.34
N GLY A 8 26.72 -21.87 -7.11
CA GLY A 8 25.80 -21.70 -5.97
C GLY A 8 25.74 -20.26 -5.43
N LYS A 9 26.85 -19.51 -5.48
CA LYS A 9 26.91 -18.13 -4.95
C LYS A 9 25.97 -17.16 -5.68
N ARG A 10 25.70 -17.39 -6.96
CA ARG A 10 24.90 -16.48 -7.79
C ARG A 10 23.39 -16.62 -7.54
N GLU A 11 22.95 -17.84 -7.23
CA GLU A 11 21.56 -18.16 -6.92
C GLU A 11 21.20 -17.70 -5.49
N GLU A 12 22.15 -17.87 -4.56
CA GLU A 12 22.04 -17.34 -3.19
C GLU A 12 21.97 -15.81 -3.19
N GLU A 13 22.85 -15.13 -3.93
CA GLU A 13 22.86 -13.65 -4.05
C GLU A 13 21.58 -13.08 -4.70
N ALA A 14 21.04 -13.77 -5.71
CA ALA A 14 19.75 -13.41 -6.31
C ALA A 14 18.59 -13.57 -5.32
N THR A 15 18.62 -14.63 -4.50
CA THR A 15 17.60 -14.88 -3.47
C THR A 15 17.67 -13.85 -2.35
N GLU A 16 18.86 -13.51 -1.88
CA GLU A 16 19.08 -12.48 -0.85
C GLU A 16 18.60 -11.09 -1.31
N SER A 17 18.89 -10.74 -2.57
CA SER A 17 18.45 -9.48 -3.17
C SER A 17 16.93 -9.39 -3.23
N PHE A 18 16.27 -10.45 -3.72
CA PHE A 18 14.81 -10.52 -3.80
C PHE A 18 14.14 -10.44 -2.41
N GLU A 19 14.68 -11.15 -1.41
CA GLU A 19 14.16 -11.09 -0.03
C GLU A 19 14.37 -9.72 0.61
N PHE A 20 15.44 -8.99 0.24
CA PHE A 20 15.62 -7.61 0.66
C PHE A 20 14.59 -6.68 0.01
N GLU A 21 14.37 -6.77 -1.30
CA GLU A 21 13.37 -5.97 -2.02
C GLU A 21 11.96 -6.21 -1.48
N LYS A 22 11.61 -7.46 -1.18
CA LYS A 22 10.34 -7.83 -0.55
C LYS A 22 10.18 -7.18 0.83
N ARG A 23 11.22 -7.21 1.67
CA ARG A 23 11.20 -6.56 2.98
C ARG A 23 10.98 -5.06 2.86
N LEU A 24 11.66 -4.40 1.93
CA LEU A 24 11.47 -2.98 1.66
C LEU A 24 10.04 -2.66 1.17
N ALA A 25 9.48 -3.49 0.31
CA ALA A 25 8.11 -3.33 -0.18
C ALA A 25 7.08 -3.41 0.97
N VAL A 26 7.25 -4.38 1.87
CA VAL A 26 6.39 -4.51 3.06
C VAL A 26 6.56 -3.32 4.00
N GLU A 27 7.79 -2.88 4.27
CA GLU A 27 8.06 -1.71 5.10
C GLU A 27 7.37 -0.45 4.55
N LYS A 28 7.49 -0.23 3.24
CA LYS A 28 6.82 0.88 2.57
C LYS A 28 5.31 0.78 2.70
N GLN A 29 4.73 -0.40 2.46
CA GLN A 29 3.29 -0.60 2.59
C GLN A 29 2.79 -0.29 4.01
N VAL A 30 3.54 -0.69 5.03
CA VAL A 30 3.20 -0.39 6.44
C VAL A 30 3.24 1.11 6.72
N ARG A 31 4.26 1.82 6.22
CA ARG A 31 4.33 3.29 6.36
C ARG A 31 3.19 4.00 5.64
N ASP A 32 2.88 3.58 4.42
CA ASP A 32 1.78 4.15 3.63
C ASP A 32 0.44 3.92 4.36
N HIS A 33 0.21 2.72 4.91
CA HIS A 33 -0.98 2.43 5.71
C HIS A 33 -1.08 3.29 6.97
N LEU A 34 0.04 3.52 7.68
CA LEU A 34 0.05 4.38 8.85
C LEU A 34 -0.36 5.81 8.48
N ALA A 35 0.20 6.35 7.39
CA ALA A 35 -0.14 7.68 6.89
C ALA A 35 -1.62 7.78 6.48
N GLU A 36 -2.22 6.73 5.89
CA GLU A 36 -3.65 6.69 5.59
C GLU A 36 -4.51 6.78 6.87
N VAL A 37 -4.11 6.09 7.94
CA VAL A 37 -4.82 6.14 9.23
C VAL A 37 -4.69 7.51 9.89
N GLU A 38 -3.48 8.06 9.94
CA GLU A 38 -3.23 9.40 10.49
C GLU A 38 -4.03 10.47 9.75
N HIS A 39 -4.10 10.37 8.43
CA HIS A 39 -4.91 11.26 7.61
C HIS A 39 -6.40 11.12 7.91
N ALA A 40 -6.91 9.90 8.08
CA ALA A 40 -8.31 9.67 8.46
C ALA A 40 -8.65 10.27 9.84
N LEU A 41 -7.73 10.17 10.80
CA LEU A 41 -7.86 10.79 12.12
C LEU A 41 -7.88 12.33 12.03
N ASP A 42 -6.98 12.93 11.26
CA ASP A 42 -6.97 14.39 11.03
C ASP A 42 -8.29 14.88 10.41
N LYS A 43 -8.86 14.13 9.46
CA LYS A 43 -10.18 14.47 8.90
C LYS A 43 -11.31 14.32 9.91
N PHE A 44 -11.20 13.37 10.82
CA PHE A 44 -12.15 13.20 11.92
C PHE A 44 -12.12 14.40 12.86
N GLU A 45 -10.92 14.86 13.25
CA GLU A 45 -10.75 16.07 14.06
C GLU A 45 -11.27 17.33 13.36
N LYS A 46 -11.07 17.43 12.04
CA LYS A 46 -11.59 18.53 11.20
C LYS A 46 -13.09 18.43 10.88
N GLY A 47 -13.76 17.34 11.25
CA GLY A 47 -15.18 17.10 10.94
C GLY A 47 -15.47 16.84 9.45
N THR A 48 -14.46 16.52 8.65
CA THR A 48 -14.58 16.18 7.21
C THR A 48 -14.43 14.69 6.93
N TYR A 49 -14.44 13.88 8.00
CA TYR A 49 -14.39 12.42 7.89
C TYR A 49 -15.56 11.89 7.08
N GLY A 50 -15.27 10.90 6.22
CA GLY A 50 -16.26 10.34 5.30
C GLY A 50 -16.49 11.16 4.03
N LEU A 51 -15.70 12.21 3.75
CA LEU A 51 -15.67 12.87 2.43
C LEU A 51 -14.50 12.37 1.58
N CYS A 52 -14.72 12.21 0.28
CA CYS A 52 -13.70 11.80 -0.68
C CYS A 52 -12.72 12.95 -0.98
N ASP A 53 -11.41 12.72 -0.88
CA ASP A 53 -10.39 13.75 -1.18
C ASP A 53 -10.37 14.18 -2.65
N SER A 54 -10.76 13.29 -3.56
CA SER A 54 -10.66 13.54 -4.99
C SER A 54 -11.88 14.28 -5.56
N CYS A 55 -13.07 14.03 -5.02
CA CYS A 55 -14.31 14.60 -5.58
C CYS A 55 -15.21 15.30 -4.55
N GLY A 56 -14.85 15.31 -3.27
CA GLY A 56 -15.62 15.92 -2.19
C GLY A 56 -16.94 15.22 -1.86
N GLN A 57 -17.27 14.11 -2.53
CA GLN A 57 -18.52 13.39 -2.29
C GLN A 57 -18.43 12.53 -1.02
N PRO A 58 -19.57 12.28 -0.34
CA PRO A 58 -19.60 11.37 0.80
C PRO A 58 -19.20 9.95 0.39
N ILE A 59 -18.41 9.31 1.25
CA ILE A 59 -17.99 7.92 1.16
C ILE A 59 -19.10 7.08 1.79
N ALA A 60 -19.48 5.99 1.12
CA ALA A 60 -20.50 5.07 1.63
C ALA A 60 -20.14 4.58 3.04
N THR A 61 -21.11 4.57 3.94
CA THR A 61 -20.95 4.13 5.33
C THR A 61 -20.43 2.71 5.42
N ASP A 62 -20.99 1.77 4.64
CA ASP A 62 -20.54 0.37 4.58
C ASP A 62 -19.04 0.24 4.26
N ARG A 63 -18.50 1.19 3.48
CA ARG A 63 -17.07 1.24 3.14
C ARG A 63 -16.23 1.76 4.29
N LEU A 64 -16.72 2.74 5.04
CA LEU A 64 -16.05 3.26 6.23
C LEU A 64 -16.10 2.26 7.39
N GLU A 65 -17.15 1.44 7.47
CA GLU A 65 -17.24 0.33 8.43
C GLU A 65 -16.22 -0.76 8.12
N ALA A 66 -16.05 -1.11 6.84
CA ALA A 66 -15.05 -2.10 6.43
C ALA A 66 -13.61 -1.56 6.44
N LEU A 67 -13.42 -0.29 6.06
CA LEU A 67 -12.13 0.37 5.89
C LEU A 67 -12.23 1.83 6.40
N PRO A 68 -12.06 2.09 7.70
CA PRO A 68 -12.20 3.43 8.27
C PRO A 68 -11.15 4.43 7.75
N GLN A 69 -9.97 3.94 7.36
CA GLN A 69 -8.93 4.77 6.75
C GLN A 69 -9.21 5.14 5.27
N ALA A 70 -10.35 4.77 4.71
CA ALA A 70 -10.66 5.05 3.32
C ALA A 70 -10.86 6.55 3.05
N SER A 71 -9.90 7.16 2.36
CA SER A 71 -9.94 8.58 1.96
C SER A 71 -10.61 8.86 0.60
N LEU A 72 -10.86 7.81 -0.19
CA LEU A 72 -11.46 7.89 -1.53
C LEU A 72 -12.75 7.08 -1.63
N CYS A 73 -13.74 7.64 -2.35
CA CYS A 73 -14.95 6.93 -2.72
C CYS A 73 -14.66 5.79 -3.71
N VAL A 74 -15.59 4.82 -3.82
CA VAL A 74 -15.45 3.64 -4.71
C VAL A 74 -15.18 4.05 -6.15
N ASN A 75 -15.85 5.08 -6.65
CA ASN A 75 -15.68 5.54 -8.03
C ASN A 75 -14.28 6.13 -8.27
N CYS A 76 -13.78 6.96 -7.35
CA CYS A 76 -12.41 7.51 -7.46
C CYS A 76 -11.33 6.44 -7.26
N LYS A 77 -11.52 5.50 -6.32
CA LYS A 77 -10.61 4.36 -6.13
C LYS A 77 -10.56 3.48 -7.38
N ALA A 78 -11.71 3.19 -8.01
CA ALA A 78 -11.79 2.42 -9.25
C ALA A 78 -11.12 3.12 -10.44
N LYS A 79 -11.25 4.45 -10.55
CA LYS A 79 -10.54 5.24 -11.58
C LYS A 79 -9.02 5.21 -11.38
N ASN A 80 -8.55 5.30 -10.13
CA ASN A 80 -7.12 5.27 -9.81
C ASN A 80 -6.49 3.89 -10.07
N ALA A 81 -7.23 2.80 -9.79
CA ALA A 81 -6.77 1.43 -10.06
C ALA A 81 -6.52 1.15 -11.55
N LYS A 82 -7.30 1.78 -12.44
CA LYS A 82 -7.12 1.65 -13.90
C LYS A 82 -5.87 2.35 -14.45
N GLY A 83 -5.21 3.18 -13.63
CA GLY A 83 -4.01 3.93 -14.02
C GLY A 83 -2.68 3.34 -13.55
N ARG A 84 -2.68 2.27 -12.74
CA ARG A 84 -1.44 1.65 -12.24
C ARG A 84 -1.14 0.36 -13.01
N PRO A 85 -0.13 0.33 -13.89
CA PRO A 85 0.36 -0.95 -14.40
C PRO A 85 0.93 -1.75 -13.22
N SER A 86 0.47 -2.99 -13.07
CA SER A 86 1.06 -3.97 -12.15
C SER A 86 2.52 -4.17 -12.54
N PRO A 87 3.48 -4.11 -11.60
CA PRO A 87 4.80 -4.68 -11.86
C PRO A 87 4.59 -6.19 -11.82
N GLY A 88 4.60 -6.81 -12.99
CA GLY A 88 4.87 -8.24 -13.12
C GLY A 88 6.37 -8.49 -13.06
#